data_AF-A0A966F3F2-F1
#
_entry.id   AF-A0A966F3F2-F1
#
_cell.length_a   1.000
_cell.length_b   1.000
_cell.length_c   1.000
_cell.angle_alpha   90.00
_cell.angle_beta   90.00
_cell.angle_gamma   90.00
#
_symmetry.space_group_name_H-M   'P 1'
#
loop_
_entity.id
_entity.type
_entity.pdbx_description
1 polymer ?
#
loop_
_entity_poly.entity_id
_entity_poly.type
_entity_poly.pdbx_seq_one_letter_code
_entity_poly.pdbx_strand_id
1 'polypeptide(L)'
;SSVLGAASTRLLFDAARREAGRDLEAVVTIVGEASQALRFNQALLEAALENMSQGISVVDRNLRLVAWNRRYVELFGFPHELVRVGRPIADLAAFALAAAAVPGDAIAVQVERRLAHMRAGSAHLSERRFADGSIVEIRGNPMPGGGFVATFTDVTA
;
A
#
# COMPACT_ATOMS: atom_id res chain seq x y z
N SER A 1 -58.86 39.02 10.97
CA SER A 1 -57.51 38.75 11.52
C SER A 1 -56.73 37.67 10.77
N SER A 2 -56.59 37.71 9.43
CA SER A 2 -55.86 36.62 8.72
C SER A 2 -54.82 37.07 7.68
N VAL A 3 -54.53 38.36 7.54
CA VAL A 3 -53.57 38.84 6.51
C VAL A 3 -52.10 38.80 7.00
N LEU A 4 -51.86 38.58 8.30
CA LEU A 4 -50.51 38.49 8.88
C LEU A 4 -49.83 37.11 8.75
N GLY A 5 -50.51 36.10 8.20
CA GLY A 5 -49.99 34.73 8.11
C GLY A 5 -49.00 34.50 6.96
N ALA A 6 -49.38 34.85 5.73
CA ALA A 6 -48.65 34.42 4.53
C ALA A 6 -47.28 35.09 4.32
N ALA A 7 -47.13 36.37 4.70
CA ALA A 7 -45.85 37.09 4.58
C ALA A 7 -44.81 36.53 5.56
N SER A 8 -45.24 36.20 6.78
CA SER A 8 -44.41 35.59 7.83
C SER A 8 -43.98 34.17 7.45
N THR A 9 -44.87 33.39 6.83
CA THR A 9 -44.55 32.04 6.32
C THR A 9 -43.48 32.10 5.23
N ARG A 10 -43.58 33.05 4.30
CA ARG A 10 -42.61 33.19 3.20
C ARG A 10 -41.21 33.57 3.69
N LEU A 11 -41.13 34.44 4.70
CA LEU A 11 -39.87 34.79 5.36
C LEU A 11 -39.24 33.62 6.12
N LEU A 12 -40.06 32.81 6.81
CA LEU A 12 -39.59 31.60 7.49
C LEU A 12 -39.09 30.55 6.49
N PHE A 13 -39.76 30.37 5.35
CA PHE A 13 -39.30 29.47 4.30
C PHE A 13 -38.01 29.96 3.64
N ASP A 14 -37.87 31.26 3.38
CA ASP A 14 -36.64 31.83 2.83
C ASP A 14 -35.46 31.74 3.82
N ALA A 15 -35.72 31.94 5.12
CA ALA A 15 -34.71 31.77 6.17
C ALA A 15 -34.25 30.30 6.26
N ALA A 16 -35.19 29.36 6.35
CA ALA A 16 -34.89 27.93 6.42
C ALA A 16 -34.15 27.42 5.16
N ARG A 17 -34.50 27.92 3.96
CA ARG A 17 -33.77 27.57 2.72
C ARG A 17 -32.35 28.13 2.69
N ARG A 18 -32.12 29.33 3.21
CA ARG A 18 -30.77 29.90 3.31
C ARG A 18 -29.90 29.15 4.32
N GLU A 19 -30.49 28.74 5.44
CA GLU A 19 -29.79 27.98 6.47
C GLU A 19 -29.42 26.58 5.98
N ALA A 20 -30.36 25.86 5.36
CA ALA A 20 -30.07 24.59 4.70
C ALA A 20 -29.05 24.71 3.55
N GLY A 21 -29.06 25.83 2.81
CA GLY A 21 -28.06 26.12 1.78
C GLY A 21 -26.66 26.36 2.35
N ARG A 22 -26.55 27.07 3.47
CA ARG A 22 -25.28 27.30 4.19
C ARG A 22 -24.72 26.02 4.80
N ASP A 23 -25.57 25.19 5.38
CA ASP A 23 -25.15 23.88 5.91
C ASP A 23 -24.60 22.98 4.79
N LEU A 24 -25.26 22.96 3.63
CA LEU A 24 -24.78 22.22 2.47
C LEU A 24 -23.44 22.77 1.94
N GLU A 25 -23.29 24.10 1.87
CA GLU A 25 -22.05 24.75 1.43
C GLU A 25 -20.89 24.45 2.39
N ALA A 26 -21.14 24.46 3.70
CA ALA A 26 -20.17 24.08 4.73
C ALA A 26 -19.76 22.60 4.58
N VAL A 27 -20.72 21.69 4.38
CA VAL A 27 -20.43 20.27 4.15
C VAL A 27 -19.62 20.07 2.87
N VAL A 28 -19.99 20.73 1.77
CA VAL A 28 -19.25 20.67 0.50
C VAL A 28 -17.82 21.17 0.67
N THR A 29 -17.63 22.26 1.44
CA THR A 29 -16.31 22.81 1.75
C THR A 29 -15.48 21.80 2.54
N ILE A 30 -16.02 21.27 3.65
CA ILE A 30 -15.33 20.28 4.50
C ILE A 30 -14.95 19.02 3.72
N VAL A 31 -15.89 18.48 2.92
CA VAL A 31 -15.63 17.29 2.09
C VAL A 31 -14.57 17.60 1.03
N GLY A 32 -14.59 18.80 0.45
CA GLY A 32 -13.59 19.28 -0.50
C GLY A 32 -12.20 19.32 0.12
N GLU A 33 -12.06 19.95 1.29
CA GLU A 33 -10.82 20.05 2.05
C GLU A 33 -10.28 18.66 2.47
N ALA A 34 -11.13 17.80 3.01
CA ALA A 34 -10.75 16.43 3.39
C ALA A 34 -10.28 15.61 2.19
N SER A 35 -10.98 15.72 1.06
CA SER A 35 -10.59 15.04 -0.19
C SER A 35 -9.27 15.57 -0.72
N GLN A 36 -9.01 16.88 -0.59
CA GLN A 36 -7.75 17.50 -1.01
C GLN A 36 -6.59 17.06 -0.11
N ALA A 37 -6.79 17.02 1.21
CA ALA A 37 -5.80 16.52 2.16
C ALA A 37 -5.46 15.04 1.91
N LEU A 38 -6.47 14.21 1.60
CA LEU A 38 -6.25 12.80 1.25
C LEU A 38 -5.41 12.67 -0.03
N ARG A 39 -5.77 13.39 -1.10
CA ARG A 39 -5.01 13.38 -2.35
C ARG A 39 -3.58 13.88 -2.16
N PHE A 40 -3.39 14.92 -1.36
CA PHE A 40 -2.06 15.45 -1.04
C PHE A 40 -1.21 14.40 -0.30
N ASN A 41 -1.76 13.77 0.74
CA ASN A 41 -1.06 12.72 1.47
C ASN A 41 -0.74 11.50 0.59
N GLN A 42 -1.65 11.10 -0.29
CA GLN A 42 -1.42 10.02 -1.26
C GLN A 42 -0.27 10.37 -2.21
N ALA A 43 -0.29 11.55 -2.81
CA ALA A 43 0.76 12.01 -3.72
C ALA A 43 2.13 12.10 -3.02
N LEU A 44 2.17 12.57 -1.77
CA LEU A 44 3.39 12.62 -0.97
C LEU A 44 3.94 11.22 -0.69
N LEU A 45 3.07 10.27 -0.32
CA LEU A 45 3.44 8.87 -0.08
C LEU A 45 3.97 8.20 -1.35
N GLU A 46 3.28 8.39 -2.47
CA GLU A 46 3.72 7.90 -3.78
C GLU A 46 5.08 8.48 -4.15
N ALA A 47 5.25 9.80 -4.08
CA ALA A 47 6.52 10.46 -4.37
C ALA A 47 7.67 9.99 -3.47
N ALA A 48 7.40 9.78 -2.18
CA ALA A 48 8.38 9.25 -1.24
C ALA A 48 8.77 7.81 -1.62
N LEU A 49 7.80 6.94 -1.90
CA LEU A 49 8.05 5.54 -2.27
C LEU A 49 8.75 5.37 -3.62
N GLU A 50 8.48 6.25 -4.58
CA GLU A 50 9.12 6.24 -5.91
C GLU A 50 10.58 6.70 -5.88
N ASN A 51 10.91 7.65 -5.00
CA ASN A 51 12.28 8.16 -4.86
C ASN A 51 13.13 7.34 -3.86
N MET A 52 12.55 6.36 -3.17
CA MET A 52 13.31 5.46 -2.32
C MET A 52 14.17 4.51 -3.15
N SER A 53 15.48 4.49 -2.85
CA SER A 53 16.43 3.51 -3.39
C SER A 53 16.20 2.09 -2.89
N GLN A 54 15.36 1.93 -1.86
CA GLN A 54 14.98 0.67 -1.25
C GLN A 54 13.72 0.10 -1.90
N GLY A 55 13.73 -1.19 -2.23
CA GLY A 55 12.53 -1.92 -2.63
C GLY A 55 11.62 -2.18 -1.43
N ILE A 56 10.30 -2.09 -1.62
CA ILE A 56 9.30 -2.35 -0.58
C ILE A 56 8.21 -3.26 -1.14
N SER A 57 7.80 -4.24 -0.35
CA SER A 57 6.62 -5.07 -0.60
C SER A 57 5.82 -5.27 0.68
N VAL A 58 4.50 -5.28 0.55
CA VAL A 58 3.55 -5.49 1.65
C VAL A 58 2.59 -6.61 1.28
N VAL A 59 2.38 -7.54 2.20
CA VAL A 59 1.42 -8.62 2.07
C VAL A 59 0.38 -8.58 3.20
N ASP A 60 -0.83 -9.01 2.90
CA ASP A 60 -1.89 -9.17 3.89
C ASP A 60 -1.69 -10.41 4.77
N ARG A 61 -2.62 -10.63 5.72
CA ARG A 61 -2.63 -11.80 6.62
C ARG A 61 -2.71 -13.16 5.90
N ASN A 62 -3.16 -13.18 4.65
CA ASN A 62 -3.25 -14.37 3.81
C ASN A 62 -2.01 -14.52 2.91
N LEU A 63 -0.98 -13.72 3.14
CA LEU A 63 0.26 -13.66 2.37
C LEU A 63 0.02 -13.32 0.89
N ARG A 64 -0.95 -12.46 0.63
CA ARG A 64 -1.21 -11.90 -0.70
C ARG A 64 -0.67 -10.49 -0.79
N LEU A 65 -0.01 -10.18 -1.91
CA LEU A 65 0.57 -8.87 -2.18
C LEU A 65 -0.52 -7.79 -2.20
N VAL A 66 -0.33 -6.71 -1.45
CA VAL A 66 -1.28 -5.59 -1.38
C VAL A 66 -0.66 -4.24 -1.74
N ALA A 67 0.66 -4.09 -1.56
CA ALA A 67 1.39 -2.90 -2.01
C ALA A 67 2.84 -3.23 -2.32
N TRP A 68 3.45 -2.44 -3.21
CA TRP A 68 4.86 -2.49 -3.56
C TRP A 68 5.29 -1.17 -4.18
N ASN A 69 6.59 -0.87 -4.19
CA ASN A 69 7.13 0.26 -4.94
C ASN A 69 7.83 -0.21 -6.23
N ARG A 70 8.17 0.74 -7.12
CA ARG A 70 8.83 0.46 -8.39
C ARG A 70 10.16 -0.27 -8.20
N ARG A 71 10.95 0.15 -7.20
CA ARG A 71 12.27 -0.42 -6.93
C ARG A 71 12.22 -1.91 -6.59
N TYR A 72 11.17 -2.39 -5.92
CA TYR A 72 10.97 -3.82 -5.68
C TYR A 72 10.82 -4.63 -6.98
N VAL A 73 10.10 -4.08 -7.96
CA VAL A 73 9.89 -4.74 -9.27
C VAL A 73 11.20 -4.78 -10.06
N GLU A 74 11.93 -3.67 -10.09
CA GLU A 74 13.21 -3.54 -10.78
C GLU A 74 14.27 -4.49 -10.20
N LEU A 75 14.40 -4.54 -8.87
CA LEU A 75 15.43 -5.30 -8.17
C LEU A 75 15.33 -6.81 -8.42
N PHE A 76 14.11 -7.32 -8.56
CA PHE A 76 13.88 -8.75 -8.85
C PHE A 76 13.59 -9.04 -10.32
N GLY A 77 13.52 -8.02 -11.18
CA GLY A 77 13.20 -8.17 -12.59
C GLY A 77 11.84 -8.84 -12.83
N PHE A 78 10.84 -8.54 -11.99
CA PHE A 78 9.54 -9.21 -12.11
C PHE A 78 8.82 -8.78 -13.40
N PRO A 79 8.21 -9.73 -14.14
CA PRO A 79 7.36 -9.39 -15.26
C PRO A 79 6.08 -8.69 -14.77
N HIS A 80 5.58 -7.75 -15.57
CA HIS A 80 4.48 -6.86 -15.19
C HIS A 80 3.19 -7.63 -14.84
N GLU A 81 2.96 -8.79 -15.43
CA GLU A 81 1.77 -9.64 -15.21
C GLU A 81 1.83 -10.42 -13.89
N LEU A 82 3.03 -10.58 -13.32
CA LEU A 82 3.23 -11.30 -12.07
C LEU A 82 2.85 -10.44 -10.87
N VAL A 83 3.29 -9.18 -10.86
CA VAL A 83 3.13 -8.26 -9.72
C VAL A 83 1.77 -7.57 -9.79
N ARG A 84 0.82 -8.07 -9.00
CA ARG A 84 -0.53 -7.53 -8.92
C ARG A 84 -1.14 -7.72 -7.53
N VAL A 85 -2.10 -6.87 -7.18
CA VAL A 85 -2.85 -7.00 -5.93
C VAL A 85 -3.50 -8.39 -5.85
N GLY A 86 -3.43 -9.00 -4.67
CA GLY A 86 -3.99 -10.32 -4.40
C GLY A 86 -3.12 -11.49 -4.84
N ARG A 87 -2.01 -11.27 -5.56
CA ARG A 87 -1.07 -12.33 -5.95
C ARG A 87 -0.46 -12.99 -4.71
N PRO A 88 -0.45 -14.32 -4.57
CA PRO A 88 0.26 -14.98 -3.48
C PRO A 88 1.76 -14.64 -3.53
N ILE A 89 2.33 -14.25 -2.39
CA ILE A 89 3.76 -13.90 -2.32
C ILE A 89 4.66 -15.11 -2.63
N ALA A 90 4.13 -16.33 -2.48
CA ALA A 90 4.78 -17.58 -2.88
C ALA A 90 5.19 -17.56 -4.36
N ASP A 91 4.35 -17.03 -5.24
CA ASP A 91 4.61 -16.97 -6.69
C ASP A 91 5.82 -16.05 -6.98
N LEU A 92 5.88 -14.89 -6.33
CA LEU A 92 7.00 -13.94 -6.47
C LEU A 92 8.27 -14.50 -5.85
N ALA A 93 8.16 -15.16 -4.69
CA ALA A 93 9.30 -15.80 -4.03
C ALA A 93 9.88 -16.94 -4.89
N ALA A 94 9.02 -17.78 -5.49
CA ALA A 94 9.44 -18.84 -6.40
C ALA A 94 10.15 -18.27 -7.63
N PHE A 95 9.59 -17.21 -8.24
CA PHE A 95 10.23 -16.52 -9.37
C PHE A 95 11.62 -15.98 -9.00
N ALA A 96 11.73 -15.26 -7.88
CA ALA A 96 12.98 -14.69 -7.42
C ALA A 96 14.04 -15.77 -7.10
N LEU A 97 13.61 -16.92 -6.56
CA LEU A 97 14.50 -18.06 -6.31
C LEU A 97 14.99 -18.70 -7.62
N ALA A 98 14.10 -18.89 -8.58
CA ALA A 98 14.45 -19.43 -9.90
C ALA A 98 15.43 -18.49 -10.64
N ALA A 99 15.17 -17.18 -10.62
CA ALA A 99 16.06 -16.17 -11.22
C ALA A 99 17.46 -16.15 -10.56
N ALA A 100 17.54 -16.49 -9.28
CA ALA A 100 18.80 -16.65 -8.55
C ALA A 100 19.45 -18.04 -8.72
N ALA A 101 19.05 -18.81 -9.73
CA ALA A 101 19.57 -20.14 -10.04
C ALA A 101 19.48 -21.15 -8.88
N VAL A 102 18.49 -21.00 -7.99
CA VAL A 102 18.21 -22.01 -6.95
C VAL A 102 17.70 -23.29 -7.62
N PRO A 103 18.24 -24.47 -7.27
CA PRO A 103 17.75 -25.75 -7.79
C PRO A 103 16.24 -25.92 -7.60
N GLY A 104 15.55 -26.38 -8.63
CA GLY A 104 14.08 -26.40 -8.66
C GLY A 104 13.45 -27.24 -7.55
N ASP A 105 14.10 -28.34 -7.15
CA ASP A 105 13.73 -29.19 -6.02
C ASP A 105 13.85 -28.48 -4.66
N ALA A 106 14.75 -27.51 -4.55
CA ALA A 106 14.94 -26.70 -3.35
C ALA A 106 13.99 -25.48 -3.29
N ILE A 107 13.42 -25.03 -4.41
CA ILE A 107 12.57 -23.82 -4.46
C ILE A 107 11.36 -23.96 -3.54
N ALA A 108 10.61 -25.06 -3.64
CA ALA A 108 9.39 -25.26 -2.85
C ALA A 108 9.68 -25.22 -1.35
N VAL A 109 10.78 -25.86 -0.92
CA VAL A 109 11.20 -25.88 0.48
C VAL A 109 11.57 -24.48 0.98
N GLN A 110 12.30 -23.71 0.18
CA GLN A 110 12.70 -22.34 0.56
C GLN A 110 11.50 -21.38 0.57
N VAL A 111 10.56 -21.52 -0.35
CA VAL A 111 9.31 -20.76 -0.35
C VAL A 111 8.54 -21.05 0.93
N GLU A 112 8.27 -22.32 1.26
CA GLU A 112 7.53 -22.66 2.48
C GLU A 112 8.23 -22.19 3.75
N ARG A 113 9.56 -22.28 3.82
CA ARG A 113 10.32 -21.72 4.95
C ARG A 113 10.08 -20.21 5.10
N ARG A 114 10.07 -19.46 3.99
CA ARG A 114 9.79 -18.01 4.00
C ARG A 114 8.35 -17.72 4.42
N LEU A 115 7.38 -18.48 3.91
CA LEU A 115 5.96 -18.32 4.28
C LEU A 115 5.73 -18.65 5.76
N ALA A 116 6.33 -19.72 6.27
CA ALA A 116 6.26 -20.09 7.68
C ALA A 116 6.81 -18.98 8.59
N HIS A 117 7.93 -18.36 8.18
CA HIS A 117 8.50 -17.22 8.91
C HIS A 117 7.55 -16.01 8.95
N MET A 118 6.92 -15.66 7.82
CA MET A 118 5.92 -14.60 7.75
C MET A 118 4.70 -14.91 8.63
N ARG A 119 4.21 -16.15 8.62
CA ARG A 119 3.07 -16.61 9.45
C ARG A 119 3.40 -16.56 10.95
N ALA A 120 4.64 -16.87 11.32
CA ALA A 120 5.11 -16.77 12.69
C ALA A 120 5.24 -15.31 13.18
N GLY A 121 5.17 -14.33 12.27
CA GLY A 121 5.27 -12.91 12.61
C GLY A 121 6.64 -12.53 13.19
N SER A 122 7.67 -13.30 12.88
CA SER A 122 9.03 -13.00 13.36
C SER A 122 9.66 -11.93 12.47
N ALA A 123 10.36 -10.97 13.09
CA ALA A 123 11.21 -10.08 12.33
C ALA A 123 12.43 -10.85 11.83
N HIS A 124 12.94 -10.49 10.65
CA HIS A 124 14.15 -11.10 10.11
C HIS A 124 14.96 -10.11 9.31
N LEU A 125 16.27 -10.33 9.36
CA LEU A 125 17.28 -9.65 8.59
C LEU A 125 18.15 -10.71 7.92
N SER A 126 18.33 -10.58 6.62
CA SER A 126 19.23 -11.42 5.84
C SER A 126 19.88 -10.61 4.75
N GLU A 127 21.04 -11.05 4.29
CA GLU A 127 21.66 -10.53 3.07
C GLU A 127 21.62 -11.62 2.01
N ARG A 128 21.41 -11.19 0.76
CA ARG A 128 21.41 -12.08 -0.40
C ARG A 128 22.25 -11.46 -1.51
N ARG A 129 23.18 -12.25 -2.04
CA ARG A 129 23.90 -11.89 -3.27
C ARG A 129 23.08 -12.30 -4.49
N PHE A 130 22.94 -11.38 -5.43
CA PHE A 130 22.25 -11.59 -6.70
C PHE A 130 23.25 -12.01 -7.78
N ALA A 131 22.74 -12.52 -8.91
CA ALA A 131 23.57 -13.04 -9.99
C ALA A 131 24.44 -11.96 -10.66
N ASP A 132 24.01 -10.70 -10.61
CA ASP A 132 24.77 -9.53 -11.10
C ASP A 132 25.89 -9.07 -10.14
N GLY A 133 26.04 -9.74 -8.99
CA GLY A 133 27.02 -9.41 -7.97
C GLY A 133 26.54 -8.44 -6.90
N SER A 134 25.35 -7.84 -7.05
CA SER A 134 24.79 -6.96 -6.04
C SER A 134 24.48 -7.71 -4.75
N ILE A 135 24.61 -7.03 -3.61
CA ILE A 135 24.27 -7.55 -2.28
C ILE A 135 23.04 -6.80 -1.81
N VAL A 136 21.95 -7.53 -1.57
CA VAL A 136 20.69 -6.96 -1.12
C VAL A 136 20.42 -7.41 0.31
N GLU A 137 20.35 -6.44 1.21
CA GLU A 137 19.81 -6.61 2.55
C GLU A 137 18.29 -6.72 2.47
N ILE A 138 17.73 -7.77 3.05
CA ILE A 138 16.30 -8.05 3.14
C ILE A 138 15.90 -7.98 4.60
N ARG A 139 15.04 -7.00 4.92
CA ARG A 139 14.47 -6.85 6.25
C ARG A 139 12.96 -7.08 6.22
N GLY A 140 12.49 -7.98 7.07
CA GLY A 140 11.08 -8.34 7.19
C GLY A 140 10.54 -8.03 8.58
N ASN A 141 9.35 -7.44 8.65
CA ASN A 141 8.65 -7.17 9.91
C ASN A 141 7.16 -7.50 9.80
N PRO A 142 6.53 -8.08 10.84
CA PRO A 142 5.08 -8.21 10.91
C PRO A 142 4.42 -6.83 10.98
N MET A 143 3.19 -6.72 10.45
CA MET A 143 2.41 -5.48 10.57
C MET A 143 1.33 -5.60 11.66
N PRO A 144 0.98 -4.49 12.35
CA PRO A 144 -0.21 -4.43 13.18
C PRO A 144 -1.46 -4.78 12.36
N GLY A 145 -2.33 -5.63 12.91
CA GLY A 145 -3.51 -6.13 12.17
C GLY A 145 -3.24 -7.32 11.26
N GLY A 146 -1.98 -7.81 11.22
CA GLY A 146 -1.56 -8.97 10.45
C GLY A 146 -0.95 -8.62 9.09
N GLY A 147 -0.38 -9.63 8.44
CA GLY A 147 0.43 -9.43 7.25
C GLY A 147 1.88 -9.09 7.55
N PHE A 148 2.61 -8.64 6.55
CA PHE A 148 4.06 -8.53 6.62
C PHE A 148 4.57 -7.45 5.67
N VAL A 149 5.54 -6.66 6.13
CA VAL A 149 6.28 -5.71 5.30
C VAL A 149 7.71 -6.21 5.13
N ALA A 150 8.21 -6.16 3.89
CA ALA A 150 9.60 -6.47 3.59
C ALA A 150 10.24 -5.32 2.82
N THR A 151 11.46 -4.98 3.20
CA THR A 151 12.28 -3.97 2.54
C THR A 151 13.56 -4.61 1.99
N PHE A 152 14.07 -4.05 0.89
CA PHE A 152 15.16 -4.60 0.09
C PHE A 152 16.14 -3.48 -0.25
N THR A 153 17.30 -3.46 0.41
CA THR A 153 18.31 -2.41 0.26
C THR A 153 19.50 -2.97 -0.48
N ASP A 154 19.91 -2.34 -1.58
CA ASP A 154 21.22 -2.62 -2.18
C ASP A 154 22.31 -2.04 -1.26
N VAL A 155 23.20 -2.90 -0.78
CA VAL A 155 24.31 -2.58 0.13
C VAL A 155 25.66 -2.90 -0.51
N THR A 156 25.71 -3.01 -1.83
CA THR A 156 26.96 -3.23 -2.58
C THR A 156 27.93 -2.07 -2.35
N ALA A 157 29.18 -2.39 -2.01
CA ALA A 157 30.26 -1.44 -1.76
C ALA A 157 31.02 -1.04 -3.04
#